data_AF-A0AAV1MZS8-F1
#
_entry.id   AF-A0AAV1MZS8-F1
#
_cell.length_a   1.000
_cell.length_b   1.000
_cell.length_c   1.000
_cell.angle_alpha   90.00
_cell.angle_beta   90.00
_cell.angle_gamma   90.00
#
_symmetry.space_group_name_H-M   'P 1'
#
loop_
_entity.id
_entity.type
_entity.pdbx_description
1 polymer ?
#
loop_
_entity_poly.entity_id
_entity_poly.type
_entity_poly.pdbx_seq_one_letter_code
_entity_poly.pdbx_strand_id
1 'polypeptide(L)'
;MDLKSLLIASALIVGASLTISLADSHCKVKWLFGISCETVQTELVSQIKAWQIRQSCLYAGERCSYELVSTIPYLIKATHTSPSTRKVSDLQFLLEQSTICKVTGDAVSDFSKDPTDNSTNFCSLQNLMDGSKLTEAEGYKQFSNKYICPGFDMVNCSLS
;
A
#
# COMPACT_ATOMS: atom_id res chain seq x y z
N MET A 1 -17.76 -17.38 72.53
CA MET A 1 -18.28 -16.70 71.33
C MET A 1 -17.34 -17.02 70.19
N ASP A 2 -17.62 -18.12 69.51
CA ASP A 2 -16.95 -18.56 68.29
C ASP A 2 -17.18 -17.56 67.16
N LEU A 3 -16.10 -17.14 66.49
CA LEU A 3 -16.22 -16.43 65.22
C LEU A 3 -15.39 -17.14 64.15
N LYS A 4 -16.11 -18.06 63.52
CA LYS A 4 -15.92 -18.79 62.26
C LYS A 4 -14.87 -18.23 61.29
N SER A 5 -14.06 -19.17 60.80
CA SER A 5 -13.27 -19.08 59.57
C SER A 5 -14.03 -18.44 58.42
N LEU A 6 -13.39 -17.48 57.74
CA LEU A 6 -13.77 -17.04 56.40
C LEU A 6 -12.60 -17.35 55.47
N LEU A 7 -12.71 -18.45 54.72
CA LEU A 7 -11.84 -18.76 53.59
C LEU A 7 -12.20 -17.80 52.46
N ILE A 8 -11.37 -16.80 52.22
CA ILE A 8 -11.48 -15.95 51.03
C ILE A 8 -10.78 -16.72 49.90
N ALA A 9 -11.55 -17.41 49.07
CA ALA A 9 -11.06 -17.97 47.82
C ALA A 9 -10.76 -16.82 46.85
N SER A 10 -9.50 -16.41 46.76
CA SER A 10 -9.02 -15.49 45.73
C SER A 10 -9.11 -16.17 44.37
N ALA A 11 -10.16 -15.88 43.60
CA ALA A 11 -10.23 -16.24 42.20
C ALA A 11 -9.23 -15.37 41.41
N LEU A 12 -8.10 -15.95 41.03
CA LEU A 12 -7.18 -15.37 40.03
C LEU A 12 -7.91 -15.36 38.68
N ILE A 13 -8.49 -14.22 38.33
CA ILE A 13 -8.92 -13.96 36.96
C ILE A 13 -7.64 -13.78 36.15
N VAL A 14 -7.18 -14.87 35.52
CA VAL A 14 -6.15 -14.80 34.48
C VAL A 14 -6.79 -14.06 33.31
N GLY A 15 -6.58 -12.74 33.27
CA GLY A 15 -6.90 -11.93 32.12
C GLY A 15 -6.05 -12.41 30.96
N ALA A 16 -6.67 -13.13 30.02
CA ALA A 16 -6.06 -13.36 28.72
C ALA A 16 -5.97 -12.00 28.04
N SER A 17 -4.83 -11.35 28.14
CA SER A 17 -4.49 -10.19 27.33
C SER A 17 -4.55 -10.65 25.88
N LEU A 18 -5.65 -10.35 25.19
CA LEU A 18 -5.69 -10.33 23.74
C LEU A 18 -4.65 -9.31 23.32
N THR A 19 -3.43 -9.77 23.05
CA THR A 19 -2.47 -8.99 22.28
C THR A 19 -3.12 -8.84 20.92
N ILE A 20 -3.82 -7.73 20.70
CA ILE A 20 -4.19 -7.28 19.38
C ILE A 20 -2.84 -7.06 18.70
N SER A 21 -2.37 -8.06 17.94
CA SER A 21 -1.22 -7.87 17.08
C SER A 21 -1.54 -6.69 16.19
N LEU A 22 -0.85 -5.58 16.41
CA LEU A 22 -0.95 -4.37 15.61
C LEU A 22 -0.48 -4.78 14.21
N ALA A 23 -1.43 -5.00 13.31
CA ALA A 23 -1.11 -5.27 11.91
C ALA A 23 -0.73 -3.94 11.27
N ASP A 24 0.50 -3.84 10.77
CA ASP A 24 0.90 -2.77 9.87
C ASP A 24 -0.10 -2.66 8.70
N SER A 25 -0.38 -1.46 8.21
CA SER A 25 -1.20 -1.30 7.00
C SER A 25 -0.34 -1.64 5.77
N HIS A 26 -0.46 -2.87 5.28
CA HIS A 26 0.19 -3.34 4.06
C HIS A 26 -0.82 -3.46 2.94
N CYS A 27 -0.38 -3.20 1.71
CA CYS A 27 -1.12 -3.52 0.51
C CYS A 27 -0.20 -4.20 -0.50
N LYS A 28 -0.65 -5.35 -1.03
CA LYS A 28 -0.01 -6.05 -2.14
C LYS A 28 -0.96 -6.20 -3.32
N VAL A 29 -0.52 -5.77 -4.50
CA VAL A 29 -1.26 -5.92 -5.75
C VAL A 29 -0.39 -6.63 -6.77
N LYS A 30 -0.99 -7.50 -7.58
CA LYS A 30 -0.31 -8.13 -8.71
C LYS A 30 -0.92 -7.67 -10.01
N TRP A 31 -0.07 -7.35 -10.98
CA TRP A 31 -0.47 -7.05 -12.34
C TRP A 31 0.18 -8.00 -13.33
N LEU A 32 -0.53 -8.24 -14.43
CA LEU A 32 -0.03 -8.95 -15.60
C LEU A 32 -0.13 -8.02 -16.80
N PHE A 33 0.87 -8.07 -17.67
CA PHE A 33 0.92 -7.30 -18.91
C PHE A 33 1.39 -8.18 -20.06
N GLY A 34 0.78 -8.02 -21.24
CA GLY A 34 1.21 -8.64 -22.50
C GLY A 34 2.44 -7.98 -23.13
N ILE A 35 2.85 -6.81 -22.63
CA ILE A 35 4.07 -6.09 -23.03
C ILE A 35 5.30 -6.52 -22.19
N SER A 36 6.49 -6.11 -22.60
CA SER A 36 7.74 -6.47 -21.91
C SER A 36 7.87 -5.79 -20.53
N CYS A 37 8.55 -6.45 -19.59
CA CYS A 37 8.85 -5.85 -18.29
C CYS A 37 9.79 -4.66 -18.40
N GLU A 38 10.61 -4.56 -19.45
CA GLU A 38 11.41 -3.36 -19.71
C GLU A 38 10.52 -2.15 -20.02
N THR A 39 9.50 -2.33 -20.87
CA THR A 39 8.52 -1.27 -21.15
C THR A 39 7.76 -0.91 -19.87
N VAL A 40 7.23 -1.90 -19.14
CA VAL A 40 6.52 -1.65 -17.87
C VAL A 40 7.39 -0.92 -16.84
N GLN A 41 8.65 -1.34 -16.67
CA GLN A 41 9.59 -0.67 -15.77
C GLN A 41 9.87 0.77 -16.22
N THR A 42 10.07 0.99 -17.51
CA THR A 42 10.32 2.32 -18.07
C THR A 42 9.14 3.26 -17.82
N GLU A 43 7.91 2.81 -18.09
CA GLU A 43 6.71 3.61 -17.87
C GLU A 43 6.50 3.93 -16.38
N LEU A 44 6.67 2.96 -15.48
CA LEU A 44 6.57 3.20 -14.04
C LEU A 44 7.64 4.20 -13.54
N VAL A 45 8.89 4.01 -13.93
CA VAL A 45 9.99 4.91 -13.52
C VAL A 45 9.77 6.31 -14.08
N SER A 46 9.32 6.42 -15.34
CA SER A 46 8.95 7.68 -15.97
C SER A 46 7.85 8.38 -15.18
N GLN A 47 6.80 7.64 -14.81
CA GLN A 47 5.66 8.18 -14.08
C GLN A 47 6.01 8.66 -12.67
N ILE A 48 6.84 7.90 -11.94
CA ILE A 48 7.33 8.29 -10.61
C ILE A 48 8.10 9.62 -10.72
N LYS A 49 9.00 9.74 -11.70
CA LYS A 49 9.79 10.96 -11.93
C LYS A 49 8.91 12.14 -12.33
N ALA A 50 7.90 11.91 -13.18
CA ALA A 50 6.96 12.93 -13.61
C ALA A 50 6.16 13.53 -12.43
N TRP A 51 5.94 12.74 -11.38
CA TRP A 51 5.21 13.14 -10.18
C TRP A 51 6.10 13.52 -8.99
N GLN A 52 7.42 13.70 -9.21
CA GLN A 52 8.41 14.06 -8.19
C GLN A 52 8.40 15.55 -7.78
N ILE A 53 7.22 16.17 -7.68
CA ILE A 53 7.09 17.61 -7.38
C ILE A 53 7.27 17.86 -5.87
N ARG A 54 8.20 18.75 -5.52
CA ARG A 54 8.53 19.12 -4.12
C ARG A 54 7.89 20.43 -3.61
N GLN A 55 7.22 21.20 -4.47
CA GLN A 55 6.77 22.57 -4.15
C GLN A 55 5.26 22.75 -3.98
N SER A 56 4.42 22.14 -4.81
CA SER A 56 2.96 22.20 -4.61
C SER A 56 2.22 21.09 -5.37
N CYS A 57 1.30 20.42 -4.66
CA CYS A 57 0.42 19.37 -5.16
C CYS A 57 -1.03 19.84 -5.35
N LEU A 58 -1.28 21.15 -5.22
CA LEU A 58 -2.63 21.72 -5.03
C LEU A 58 -3.66 21.25 -6.07
N TYR A 59 -3.25 21.08 -7.33
CA TYR A 59 -4.13 20.68 -8.44
C TYR A 59 -3.97 19.21 -8.86
N ALA A 60 -2.96 18.52 -8.34
CA ALA A 60 -2.65 17.14 -8.71
C ALA A 60 -3.30 16.13 -7.74
N GLY A 61 -3.74 16.56 -6.56
CA GLY A 61 -4.22 15.65 -5.52
C GLY A 61 -3.13 14.64 -5.15
N GLU A 62 -3.49 13.37 -5.02
CA GLU A 62 -2.57 12.25 -4.70
C GLU A 62 -1.75 11.76 -5.92
N ARG A 63 -1.75 12.50 -7.04
CA ARG A 63 -0.93 12.21 -8.22
C ARG A 63 0.31 13.10 -8.28
N CYS A 64 1.02 13.19 -7.15
CA CYS A 64 2.23 14.01 -6.98
C CYS A 64 3.01 13.54 -5.73
N SER A 65 4.13 14.20 -5.39
CA SER A 65 4.91 13.92 -4.18
C SER A 65 5.39 12.46 -4.07
N TYR A 66 5.65 11.86 -5.23
CA TYR A 66 6.35 10.59 -5.33
C TYR A 66 7.85 10.84 -5.35
N GLU A 67 8.66 9.95 -4.78
CA GLU A 67 10.11 10.03 -4.89
C GLU A 67 10.69 8.69 -5.31
N LEU A 68 11.52 8.68 -6.36
CA LEU A 68 12.26 7.49 -6.75
C LEU A 68 13.42 7.27 -5.77
N VAL A 69 13.41 6.16 -5.05
CA VAL A 69 14.46 5.80 -4.08
C VAL A 69 15.58 5.04 -4.78
N SER A 70 15.23 4.01 -5.55
CA SER A 70 16.20 3.25 -6.33
C SER A 70 15.56 2.51 -7.50
N THR A 71 16.38 2.19 -8.49
CA THR A 71 16.02 1.30 -9.59
C THR A 71 17.19 0.38 -9.84
N ILE A 72 16.96 -0.91 -9.70
CA ILE A 72 17.86 -1.96 -10.19
C ILE A 72 17.05 -2.81 -11.19
N PRO A 73 17.71 -3.68 -11.98
CA PRO A 73 16.99 -4.53 -12.93
C PRO A 73 15.84 -5.26 -12.24
N TYR A 74 14.63 -5.09 -12.78
CA TYR A 74 13.40 -5.71 -12.30
C TYR A 74 12.93 -5.34 -10.87
N LEU A 75 13.52 -4.33 -10.23
CA LEU A 75 13.07 -3.84 -8.92
C LEU A 75 13.09 -2.30 -8.88
N ILE A 76 11.93 -1.72 -8.59
CA ILE A 76 11.76 -0.28 -8.38
C ILE A 76 11.41 -0.07 -6.91
N LYS A 77 12.08 0.88 -6.24
CA LYS A 77 11.70 1.37 -4.93
C LYS A 77 11.40 2.85 -5.01
N ALA A 78 10.29 3.27 -4.41
CA ALA A 78 9.85 4.65 -4.37
C ALA A 78 9.16 4.94 -3.04
N THR A 79 8.88 6.21 -2.77
CA THR A 79 7.97 6.63 -1.70
C THR A 79 6.87 7.50 -2.28
N HIS A 80 5.74 7.57 -1.59
CA HIS A 80 4.69 8.55 -1.84
C HIS A 80 4.35 9.24 -0.53
N THR A 81 4.41 10.57 -0.49
CA THR A 81 3.90 11.34 0.64
C THR A 81 2.56 11.93 0.26
N SER A 82 1.47 11.41 0.81
CA SER A 82 0.12 11.89 0.56
C SER A 82 0.01 13.39 0.86
N PRO A 83 -0.33 14.25 -0.12
CA PRO A 83 -0.52 15.67 0.13
C PRO A 83 -1.67 15.98 1.08
N SER A 84 -2.74 15.17 1.05
CA SER A 84 -3.92 15.34 1.89
C SER A 84 -3.66 14.94 3.35
N THR A 85 -3.03 13.79 3.57
CA THR A 85 -2.85 13.20 4.92
C THR A 85 -1.45 13.37 5.50
N ARG A 86 -0.46 13.76 4.68
CA ARG A 86 0.98 13.81 5.00
C ARG A 86 1.61 12.46 5.33
N LYS A 87 0.90 11.35 5.10
CA LYS A 87 1.42 10.00 5.36
C LYS A 87 2.38 9.58 4.27
N VAL A 88 3.44 8.91 4.70
CA VAL A 88 4.45 8.35 3.79
C VAL A 88 4.16 6.87 3.60
N SER A 89 4.08 6.46 2.35
CA SER A 89 4.03 5.07 1.93
C SER A 89 5.33 4.71 1.23
N ASP A 90 6.01 3.68 1.72
CA ASP A 90 7.10 3.01 1.00
C ASP A 90 6.51 2.08 -0.06
N LEU A 91 6.96 2.25 -1.29
CA LEU A 91 6.48 1.52 -2.46
C LEU A 91 7.60 0.65 -3.05
N GLN A 92 7.23 -0.56 -3.45
CA GLN A 92 8.11 -1.47 -4.15
C GLN A 92 7.38 -2.11 -5.32
N PHE A 93 8.05 -2.20 -6.47
CA PHE A 93 7.59 -2.96 -7.62
C PHE A 93 8.65 -3.99 -8.01
N LEU A 94 8.29 -5.26 -7.90
CA LEU A 94 9.08 -6.38 -8.40
C LEU A 94 8.51 -6.86 -9.73
N LEU A 95 9.35 -6.90 -10.76
CA LEU A 95 8.97 -7.35 -12.09
C LEU A 95 9.57 -8.73 -12.37
N GLU A 96 8.84 -9.57 -13.08
CA GLU A 96 9.29 -10.90 -13.47
C GLU A 96 8.91 -11.14 -14.94
N GLN A 97 9.92 -11.23 -15.81
CA GLN A 97 9.70 -11.52 -17.22
C GLN A 97 9.51 -13.02 -17.44
N SER A 98 8.39 -13.38 -18.06
CA SER A 98 8.12 -14.74 -18.56
C SER A 98 7.50 -14.62 -19.96
N THR A 99 6.49 -15.44 -20.29
CA THR A 99 5.66 -15.25 -21.50
C THR A 99 4.88 -13.93 -21.49
N ILE A 100 4.60 -13.43 -20.29
CA ILE A 100 3.99 -12.13 -20.00
C ILE A 100 4.82 -11.44 -18.93
N CYS A 101 4.74 -10.11 -18.83
CA CYS A 101 5.33 -9.41 -17.69
C CYS A 101 4.43 -9.53 -16.47
N LYS A 102 5.00 -10.00 -15.36
CA LYS A 102 4.33 -10.02 -14.05
C LYS A 102 4.92 -8.92 -13.19
N VAL A 103 4.06 -8.17 -12.50
CA VAL A 103 4.50 -7.14 -11.55
C VAL A 103 3.82 -7.38 -10.21
N THR A 104 4.60 -7.40 -9.13
CA THR A 104 4.09 -7.36 -7.77
C THR A 104 4.41 -5.99 -7.19
N GLY A 105 3.37 -5.24 -6.82
CA GLY A 105 3.48 -3.98 -6.08
C GLY A 105 3.20 -4.20 -4.61
N ASP A 106 4.04 -3.63 -3.77
CA ASP A 106 3.91 -3.61 -2.32
C ASP A 106 3.94 -2.17 -1.83
N ALA A 107 3.02 -1.82 -0.93
CA ALA A 107 2.95 -0.53 -0.28
C ALA A 107 2.76 -0.69 1.23
N VAL A 108 3.60 0.00 1.99
CA VAL A 108 3.62 -0.04 3.46
C VAL A 108 3.72 1.38 3.97
N SER A 109 2.93 1.73 4.98
CA SER A 109 2.98 3.06 5.61
C SER A 109 3.10 2.92 7.12
N ASP A 110 3.71 3.93 7.76
CA ASP A 110 3.76 4.00 9.22
C ASP A 110 2.35 4.10 9.82
N PHE A 111 2.16 3.36 10.90
CA PHE A 111 0.89 3.08 11.55
C PHE A 111 0.03 4.31 11.80
N SER A 112 -1.25 4.23 11.40
CA SER A 112 -2.27 5.19 11.78
C SER A 112 -3.54 4.47 12.24
N LYS A 113 -4.11 4.97 13.34
CA LYS A 113 -5.31 4.40 13.99
C LYS A 113 -6.61 4.68 13.21
N ASP A 114 -6.52 5.24 12.00
CA ASP A 114 -7.68 5.70 11.27
C ASP A 114 -8.12 4.63 10.25
N PRO A 115 -9.33 4.06 10.40
CA PRO A 115 -9.86 3.10 9.42
C PRO A 115 -10.04 3.70 8.01
N THR A 116 -9.96 5.03 7.84
CA THR A 116 -9.91 5.69 6.53
C THR A 116 -8.55 5.61 5.83
N ASP A 117 -7.46 5.27 6.54
CA ASP A 117 -6.11 5.12 5.96
C ASP A 117 -5.89 3.86 5.16
N ASN A 118 -6.83 2.94 5.30
CA ASN A 118 -6.75 1.61 4.76
C ASN A 118 -6.54 1.61 3.22
N SER A 119 -7.06 2.62 2.51
CA SER A 119 -6.91 2.73 1.06
C SER A 119 -5.67 3.47 0.56
N THR A 120 -4.96 4.22 1.43
CA THR A 120 -3.85 5.08 1.00
C THR A 120 -2.76 4.29 0.29
N ASN A 121 -2.46 3.07 0.78
CA ASN A 121 -1.45 2.19 0.19
C ASN A 121 -1.92 1.54 -1.12
N PHE A 122 -3.22 1.27 -1.28
CA PHE A 122 -3.73 0.84 -2.58
C PHE A 122 -3.67 1.99 -3.60
N CYS A 123 -4.11 3.18 -3.20
CA CYS A 123 -4.17 4.33 -4.10
C CYS A 123 -2.79 4.85 -4.50
N SER A 124 -1.80 4.83 -3.61
CA SER A 124 -0.42 5.19 -3.97
C SER A 124 0.15 4.29 -5.07
N LEU A 125 -0.17 3.00 -5.06
CA LEU A 125 0.17 2.06 -6.13
C LEU A 125 -0.70 2.27 -7.39
N GLN A 126 -2.02 2.35 -7.24
CA GLN A 126 -2.96 2.42 -8.35
C GLN A 126 -2.79 3.71 -9.16
N ASN A 127 -2.56 4.84 -8.50
CA ASN A 127 -2.32 6.11 -9.17
C ASN A 127 -1.14 6.02 -10.13
N LEU A 128 -0.04 5.34 -9.77
CA LEU A 128 1.10 5.16 -10.68
C LEU A 128 0.75 4.30 -11.90
N MET A 129 -0.07 3.26 -11.72
CA MET A 129 -0.55 2.42 -12.83
C MET A 129 -1.45 3.22 -13.79
N ASP A 130 -2.36 4.04 -13.24
CA ASP A 130 -3.25 4.88 -14.04
C ASP A 130 -2.48 5.99 -14.75
N GLY A 131 -1.58 6.69 -14.04
CA GLY A 131 -0.79 7.78 -14.60
C GLY A 131 0.11 7.35 -15.75
N SER A 132 0.74 6.18 -15.59
CA SER A 132 1.61 5.57 -16.61
C SER A 132 0.84 4.94 -17.78
N LYS A 133 -0.51 4.95 -17.73
CA LYS A 133 -1.39 4.30 -18.71
C LYS A 133 -1.18 2.79 -18.85
N LEU A 134 -0.53 2.17 -17.88
CA LEU A 134 -0.32 0.72 -17.88
C LEU A 134 -1.63 -0.05 -17.72
N THR A 135 -2.66 0.58 -17.16
CA THR A 135 -4.02 0.01 -17.09
C THR A 135 -4.70 -0.15 -18.45
N GLU A 136 -4.21 0.56 -19.48
CA GLU A 136 -4.67 0.45 -20.87
C GLU A 136 -3.79 -0.48 -21.71
N ALA A 137 -2.69 -1.00 -21.14
CA ALA A 137 -1.73 -1.81 -21.86
C ALA A 137 -2.33 -3.17 -22.26
N GLU A 138 -1.80 -3.73 -23.36
CA GLU A 138 -2.22 -5.06 -23.82
C GLU A 138 -2.06 -6.09 -22.71
N GLY A 139 -3.07 -6.96 -22.56
CA GLY A 139 -3.03 -8.07 -21.61
C GLY A 139 -3.12 -7.66 -20.14
N TYR A 140 -3.43 -6.38 -19.85
CA TYR A 140 -3.61 -5.88 -18.48
C TYR A 140 -4.58 -6.74 -17.67
N LYS A 141 -4.12 -7.24 -16.53
CA LYS A 141 -4.95 -7.84 -15.49
C LYS A 141 -4.44 -7.42 -14.12
N GLN A 142 -5.35 -7.19 -13.18
CA GLN A 142 -5.04 -6.82 -11.80
C GLN A 142 -5.62 -7.82 -10.82
N PHE A 143 -4.86 -8.13 -9.77
CA PHE A 143 -5.25 -9.06 -8.73
C PHE A 143 -4.89 -8.50 -7.35
N SER A 144 -5.91 -8.30 -6.52
CA SER A 144 -5.82 -8.14 -5.07
C SER A 144 -7.21 -8.43 -4.49
N ASN A 145 -7.43 -8.12 -3.22
CA ASN A 145 -8.75 -8.09 -2.60
C ASN A 145 -8.71 -7.21 -1.35
N LYS A 146 -9.88 -6.83 -0.82
CA LYS A 146 -9.99 -6.00 0.39
C LYS A 146 -9.25 -6.50 1.65
N TYR A 147 -8.93 -7.79 1.73
CA TYR A 147 -8.18 -8.36 2.87
C TYR A 147 -6.66 -8.22 2.71
N ILE A 148 -6.18 -8.13 1.47
CA ILE A 148 -4.75 -7.92 1.14
C ILE A 148 -4.44 -6.44 0.96
N CYS A 149 -5.34 -5.72 0.29
CA CYS A 149 -5.29 -4.28 0.08
C CYS A 149 -6.64 -3.71 0.49
N PRO A 150 -6.77 -3.24 1.74
CA PRO A 150 -7.94 -2.49 2.13
C PRO A 150 -8.18 -1.32 1.14
N GLY A 151 -9.42 -1.10 0.74
CA GLY A 151 -9.77 -0.10 -0.28
C GLY A 151 -9.80 -0.58 -1.74
N PHE A 152 -9.28 -1.77 -2.06
CA PHE A 152 -9.25 -2.32 -3.43
C PHE A 152 -10.64 -2.34 -4.12
N ASP A 153 -11.68 -2.77 -3.41
CA ASP A 153 -13.03 -2.95 -3.99
C ASP A 153 -13.94 -1.70 -3.84
N MET A 154 -13.47 -0.65 -3.16
CA MET A 154 -14.37 0.40 -2.64
C MET A 154 -13.94 1.84 -2.94
N VAL A 155 -12.66 2.10 -3.24
CA VAL A 155 -12.13 3.46 -3.22
C VAL A 155 -11.87 4.02 -4.61
N ASN A 156 -12.28 5.28 -4.80
CA ASN A 156 -11.85 6.10 -5.93
C ASN A 156 -10.58 6.87 -5.54
N CYS A 157 -9.44 6.45 -6.08
CA CYS A 157 -8.13 7.03 -5.78
C CYS A 157 -7.91 8.47 -6.29
N SER A 158 -8.88 9.03 -7.02
CA SER A 158 -8.85 10.44 -7.47
C SER A 158 -9.25 11.44 -6.37
N LEU A 159 -9.83 10.97 -5.26
CA LEU A 159 -10.35 11.81 -4.16
C LEU A 159 -9.68 11.55 -2.80
N SER A 160 -8.71 10.62 -2.77
CA SER A 160 -7.95 10.31 -1.54
C SER A 160 -6.98 11.43 -1.19
#